data_AF-A0A348TVM5-F1
#
_entry.id   AF-A0A348TVM5-F1
#
_cell.length_a   1.000
_cell.length_b   1.000
_cell.length_c   1.000
_cell.angle_alpha   90.00
_cell.angle_beta   90.00
_cell.angle_gamma   90.00
#
_symmetry.space_group_name_H-M   'P 1'
#
loop_
_entity.id
_entity.type
_entity.pdbx_description
1 polymer ?
#
loop_
_entity_poly.entity_id
_entity_poly.type
_entity_poly.pdbx_seq_one_letter_code
_entity_poly.pdbx_strand_id
1 'polypeptide(L)'
;MDRFSFLGSVHAQLIEDQYERYLKNPDGTEPSWRAFFQGYDFAKEIYAEEDLDGGGVPEEVVKEFHVLNLIQGYRSRGHLFTKTNPVRMRRSYEPTLDIENFGLSKDDL
;
A
#
# COMPACT_ATOMS: atom_id res chain seq x y z
N MET A 1 -0.41 -1.28 -25.82
CA MET A 1 -0.37 -0.04 -25.02
C MET A 1 -1.10 -0.33 -23.73
N ASP A 2 -0.48 -0.03 -22.58
CA ASP A 2 -1.16 -0.15 -21.29
C ASP A 2 -2.36 0.78 -21.27
N ARG A 3 -3.55 0.21 -21.08
CA ARG A 3 -4.83 0.95 -21.12
C ARG A 3 -4.95 2.02 -20.03
N PHE A 4 -4.13 1.91 -18.98
CA PHE A 4 -4.16 2.77 -17.80
C PHE A 4 -2.77 3.28 -17.41
N SER A 5 -1.88 3.49 -18.39
CA SER A 5 -0.53 4.03 -18.13
C SER A 5 -0.54 5.35 -17.35
N PHE A 6 -1.63 6.13 -17.48
CA PHE A 6 -1.85 7.37 -16.74
C PHE A 6 -2.09 7.19 -15.24
N LEU A 7 -2.31 5.96 -14.72
CA LEU A 7 -2.51 5.71 -13.28
C LEU A 7 -1.21 5.33 -12.55
N GLY A 8 -0.17 4.90 -13.27
CA GLY A 8 1.01 4.25 -12.66
C GLY A 8 1.91 5.15 -11.80
N SER A 9 1.75 6.48 -11.88
CA SER A 9 2.60 7.45 -11.17
C SER A 9 1.83 8.59 -10.53
N VAL A 10 0.51 8.45 -10.37
CA VAL A 10 -0.36 9.55 -9.94
C VAL A 10 -0.54 9.54 -8.42
N HIS A 11 -0.41 10.72 -7.80
CA HIS A 11 -0.73 10.92 -6.40
C HIS A 11 -2.24 10.78 -6.16
N ALA A 12 -2.63 10.16 -5.03
CA ALA A 12 -4.04 9.96 -4.67
C ALA A 12 -4.88 11.25 -4.78
N GLN A 13 -4.30 12.39 -4.38
CA GLN A 13 -4.95 13.70 -4.49
C GLN A 13 -5.38 14.06 -5.91
N LEU A 14 -4.56 13.75 -6.93
CA LEU A 14 -4.90 14.07 -8.30
C LEU A 14 -6.06 13.20 -8.81
N ILE A 15 -6.16 11.95 -8.37
CA ILE A 15 -7.26 11.06 -8.72
C ILE A 15 -8.56 11.63 -8.15
N GLU A 16 -8.54 12.08 -6.89
CA GLU A 16 -9.67 12.70 -6.20
C GLU A 16 -10.12 13.99 -6.91
N ASP A 17 -9.19 14.91 -7.19
CA ASP A 17 -9.48 16.17 -7.89
C ASP A 17 -10.10 15.92 -9.28
N GLN A 18 -9.63 14.89 -10.00
CA GLN A 18 -10.18 14.52 -11.30
C GLN A 18 -11.56 13.87 -11.20
N TYR A 19 -11.81 13.11 -10.14
CA TYR A 19 -13.14 12.55 -9.89
C TYR A 19 -14.16 13.64 -9.57
N GLU A 20 -13.81 14.64 -8.75
CA GLU A 20 -14.69 15.78 -8.49
C GLU A 20 -15.05 16.55 -9.77
N ARG A 21 -14.08 16.73 -10.67
CA ARG A 21 -14.30 17.39 -11.96
C ARG A 21 -15.24 16.59 -12.83
N TYR A 22 -15.06 15.27 -12.86
CA TYR A 22 -15.96 14.36 -13.56
C TYR A 22 -17.39 14.46 -13.02
N LEU A 23 -17.60 14.50 -11.70
CA LEU A 23 -18.93 14.66 -11.11
C LEU A 23 -19.61 16.00 -11.49
N LYS A 24 -18.83 17.08 -11.63
CA LYS A 24 -19.35 18.41 -12.01
C LYS A 24 -19.61 18.54 -13.52
N ASN A 25 -18.72 18.01 -14.34
CA ASN A 25 -18.80 18.07 -15.80
C ASN A 25 -18.15 16.83 -16.45
N PRO A 26 -18.91 15.74 -16.63
CA PRO A 26 -18.40 14.52 -17.23
C PRO A 26 -17.84 14.75 -18.64
N ASP A 27 -18.50 15.59 -19.44
CA ASP A 27 -18.15 15.86 -20.83
C ASP A 27 -16.88 16.72 -20.98
N GLY A 28 -16.53 17.49 -19.93
CA GLY A 28 -15.29 18.26 -19.85
C GLY A 28 -14.08 17.46 -19.38
N THR A 29 -14.28 16.23 -18.93
CA THR A 29 -13.20 15.34 -18.48
C THR A 29 -12.62 14.57 -19.67
N GLU A 30 -11.31 14.31 -19.67
CA GLU A 30 -10.65 13.52 -20.71
C GLU A 30 -11.36 12.16 -20.90
N PRO A 31 -11.56 11.68 -22.15
CA PRO A 31 -12.27 10.43 -22.41
C PRO A 31 -11.74 9.21 -21.64
N SER A 32 -10.42 9.10 -21.46
CA SER A 32 -9.78 8.01 -20.72
C SER A 32 -10.19 8.00 -19.24
N TRP A 33 -10.19 9.18 -18.61
CA TRP A 33 -10.63 9.38 -17.22
C TRP A 33 -12.13 9.17 -17.06
N ARG A 34 -12.94 9.65 -18.02
CA ARG A 34 -14.38 9.43 -18.02
C ARG A 34 -14.73 7.95 -18.08
N ALA A 35 -14.08 7.18 -18.97
CA ALA A 35 -14.30 5.74 -19.08
C ALA A 35 -13.88 5.00 -17.81
N PHE A 36 -12.79 5.42 -17.17
CA PHE A 36 -12.35 4.89 -15.88
C PHE A 36 -13.39 5.16 -14.79
N PHE A 37 -13.83 6.40 -14.62
CA PHE A 37 -14.80 6.77 -13.58
C PHE A 37 -16.18 6.16 -13.81
N GLN A 38 -16.63 6.01 -15.06
CA GLN A 38 -17.85 5.25 -15.36
C GLN A 38 -17.77 3.80 -14.89
N GLY A 39 -16.61 3.14 -15.07
CA GLY A 39 -16.38 1.80 -14.55
C GLY A 39 -16.31 1.76 -13.02
N TYR A 40 -15.71 2.77 -12.39
CA TYR A 40 -15.67 2.93 -10.95
C TYR A 40 -17.08 3.13 -10.35
N ASP A 41 -17.88 4.03 -10.91
CA ASP A 41 -19.26 4.29 -10.49
C ASP A 41 -20.11 3.03 -10.66
N PHE A 42 -19.99 2.33 -11.79
CA PHE A 42 -20.68 1.07 -12.04
C PHE A 42 -20.32 -0.01 -11.00
N ALA A 43 -19.04 -0.14 -10.65
CA ALA A 43 -18.61 -1.03 -9.59
C ALA A 43 -19.18 -0.60 -8.23
N LYS A 44 -19.20 0.70 -7.93
CA LYS A 44 -19.79 1.24 -6.70
C LYS A 44 -21.30 1.03 -6.60
N GLU A 45 -22.02 1.01 -7.73
CA GLU A 45 -23.45 0.66 -7.76
C GLU A 45 -23.71 -0.83 -7.53
N ILE A 46 -22.82 -1.71 -8.02
CA ILE A 46 -22.94 -3.16 -7.84
C ILE A 46 -22.55 -3.60 -6.42
N TYR A 47 -21.50 -2.99 -5.88
CA TYR A 47 -21.01 -3.25 -4.54
C TYR A 47 -21.40 -2.05 -3.66
N ALA A 48 -22.60 -2.12 -3.08
CA ALA A 48 -23.01 -1.12 -2.10
C ALA A 48 -21.97 -1.03 -0.97
N GLU A 49 -21.73 0.16 -0.43
CA GLU A 49 -20.84 0.34 0.75
C GLU A 49 -21.27 -0.54 1.93
N GLU A 50 -22.53 -1.00 1.95
CA GLU A 50 -23.11 -1.94 2.91
C GLU A 50 -22.83 -3.43 2.61
N ASP A 51 -22.57 -3.78 1.33
CA ASP A 51 -22.16 -5.13 0.89
C ASP A 51 -20.64 -5.33 0.98
N LEU A 52 -19.89 -4.24 1.13
CA LEU A 52 -18.51 -4.29 1.60
C LEU A 52 -18.54 -4.52 3.10
N ASP A 53 -18.23 -5.74 3.52
CA ASP A 53 -18.17 -6.15 4.91
C ASP A 53 -17.21 -5.26 5.71
N GLY A 54 -17.74 -4.22 6.36
CA GLY A 54 -17.09 -3.49 7.45
C GLY A 54 -15.68 -2.95 7.15
N GLY A 55 -15.34 -2.70 5.88
CA GLY A 55 -14.26 -1.82 5.41
C GLY A 55 -12.86 -2.05 6.02
N GLY A 56 -12.56 -3.25 6.49
CA GLY A 56 -11.20 -3.61 6.91
C GLY A 56 -10.35 -3.93 5.69
N VAL A 57 -9.11 -3.44 5.65
CA VAL A 57 -8.10 -4.02 4.74
C VAL A 57 -8.01 -5.52 5.05
N PRO A 58 -8.08 -6.43 4.07
CA PRO A 58 -7.97 -7.86 4.32
C PRO A 58 -6.74 -8.17 5.17
N GLU A 59 -6.86 -9.12 6.10
CA GLU A 59 -5.78 -9.42 7.03
C GLU A 59 -4.49 -9.82 6.29
N GLU A 60 -4.61 -10.51 5.15
CA GLU A 60 -3.47 -10.85 4.30
C GLU A 60 -2.73 -9.60 3.80
N VAL A 61 -3.47 -8.58 3.37
CA VAL A 61 -2.91 -7.34 2.86
C VAL A 61 -2.23 -6.54 3.98
N VAL A 62 -2.80 -6.55 5.20
CA VAL A 62 -2.15 -5.95 6.37
C VAL A 62 -0.82 -6.66 6.68
N LYS A 63 -0.79 -7.99 6.61
CA LYS A 63 0.44 -8.78 6.80
C LYS A 63 1.47 -8.51 5.72
N GLU A 64 1.07 -8.31 4.46
CA GLU A 64 1.99 -7.88 3.40
C GLU A 64 2.68 -6.55 3.74
N PHE A 65 1.95 -5.57 4.26
CA PHE A 65 2.55 -4.32 4.72
C PHE A 65 3.53 -4.53 5.89
N HIS A 66 3.22 -5.43 6.83
CA HIS A 66 4.15 -5.80 7.90
C HIS A 66 5.44 -6.43 7.36
N VAL A 67 5.35 -7.29 6.34
CA VAL A 67 6.51 -7.87 5.65
C VAL A 67 7.32 -6.80 4.91
N LEU A 68 6.67 -5.86 4.24
CA LEU A 68 7.36 -4.73 3.58
C LEU A 68 8.13 -3.88 4.60
N ASN A 69 7.54 -3.60 5.76
CA ASN A 69 8.19 -2.89 6.85
C ASN A 69 9.39 -3.68 7.40
N LEU A 70 9.28 -4.99 7.55
CA LEU A 70 10.39 -5.88 7.93
C LEU A 70 11.55 -5.75 6.93
N ILE A 71 11.28 -5.89 5.63
CA ILE A 71 12.29 -5.76 4.57
C ILE A 71 12.96 -4.39 4.62
N GLN A 72 12.20 -3.31 4.78
CA GLN A 72 12.73 -1.97 4.92
C GLN A 72 13.61 -1.82 6.18
N GLY A 73 13.23 -2.47 7.28
CA GLY A 73 14.04 -2.56 8.50
C GLY A 73 15.40 -3.22 8.24
N TYR A 74 15.44 -4.37 7.57
CA TYR A 74 16.69 -5.03 7.20
C TYR A 74 17.55 -4.17 6.27
N ARG A 75 16.94 -3.49 5.29
CA ARG A 75 17.67 -2.60 4.36
C ARG A 75 18.29 -1.40 5.05
N SER A 76 17.54 -0.74 5.93
CA SER A 76 17.97 0.50 6.59
C SER A 76 18.94 0.26 7.75
N ARG A 77 18.64 -0.73 8.61
CA ARG A 77 19.35 -0.94 9.90
C ARG A 77 19.91 -2.35 10.09
N GLY A 78 19.79 -3.26 9.12
CA GLY A 78 20.34 -4.62 9.18
C GLY A 78 21.83 -4.67 9.49
N HIS A 79 22.60 -3.71 8.96
CA HIS A 79 24.04 -3.61 9.18
C HIS A 79 24.44 -3.48 10.67
N LEU A 80 23.55 -2.96 11.52
CA LEU A 80 23.78 -2.82 12.97
C LEU A 80 23.81 -4.18 13.69
N PHE A 81 23.09 -5.17 13.18
CA PHE A 81 22.93 -6.50 13.79
C PHE A 81 23.90 -7.55 13.22
N THR A 82 24.81 -7.15 12.34
CA THR A 82 25.76 -8.07 11.70
C THR A 82 26.91 -8.47 12.63
N LYS A 83 27.31 -9.74 12.56
CA LYS A 83 28.50 -10.28 13.27
C LYS A 83 29.78 -10.02 12.49
N THR A 84 30.06 -8.75 12.19
CA THR A 84 31.20 -8.34 11.34
C THR A 84 32.48 -8.02 12.10
N ASN A 85 32.43 -7.87 13.43
CA ASN A 85 33.61 -7.55 14.24
C ASN A 85 34.15 -8.80 14.98
N PRO A 86 35.33 -9.32 14.60
CA PRO A 86 35.92 -10.49 15.26
C PRO A 86 36.72 -10.16 16.53
N VAL A 87 37.01 -8.89 16.80
CA VAL A 87 37.93 -8.47 17.88
C VAL A 87 37.18 -8.09 19.16
N ARG A 88 36.04 -7.40 19.02
CA ARG A 88 35.26 -6.88 20.15
C ARG A 88 33.77 -7.06 19.92
N MET A 89 33.03 -7.24 21.01
CA MET A 89 31.57 -7.21 20.96
C MET A 89 31.08 -5.83 20.50
N ARG A 90 30.14 -5.82 19.56
CA ARG A 90 29.43 -4.61 19.13
C ARG A 90 28.39 -4.20 20.16
N ARG A 91 27.97 -2.94 20.08
CA ARG A 91 26.84 -2.41 20.87
C ARG A 91 25.55 -3.12 20.45
N SER A 92 24.68 -3.39 21.41
CA SER A 92 23.31 -3.83 21.15
C SER A 92 22.46 -2.62 20.74
N TYR A 93 21.50 -2.88 19.86
CA TYR A 93 20.54 -1.89 19.39
C TYR A 93 19.12 -2.43 19.58
N GLU A 94 18.22 -1.57 20.03
CA GLU A 94 16.81 -1.87 20.24
C GLU A 94 15.94 -0.82 19.52
N PRO A 95 14.77 -1.19 19.00
CA PRO A 95 14.20 -2.56 18.93
C PRO A 95 15.01 -3.46 17.98
N THR A 96 14.89 -4.78 18.11
CA THR A 96 15.58 -5.75 17.24
C THR A 96 14.95 -5.81 15.84
N LEU A 97 15.41 -6.75 15.01
CA LEU A 97 14.82 -7.07 13.70
C LEU A 97 13.94 -8.34 13.75
N ASP A 98 13.52 -8.73 14.96
CA ASP A 98 12.62 -9.87 15.16
C ASP A 98 11.22 -9.50 14.61
N ILE A 99 10.55 -10.50 14.04
CA ILE A 99 9.29 -10.34 13.28
C ILE A 99 8.16 -9.79 14.16
N GLU A 100 8.21 -10.06 15.46
CA GLU A 100 7.27 -9.59 16.46
C GLU A 100 7.26 -8.06 16.57
N ASN A 101 8.40 -7.40 16.30
CA ASN A 101 8.48 -5.93 16.27
C ASN A 101 7.78 -5.30 15.05
N PHE A 102 7.35 -6.12 14.10
CA PHE A 102 6.66 -5.71 12.88
C PHE A 102 5.20 -6.18 12.85
N GLY A 103 4.68 -6.72 13.96
CA GLY A 103 3.30 -7.20 14.02
C GLY A 103 3.09 -8.53 13.30
N LEU A 104 4.14 -9.34 13.16
CA LEU A 104 4.09 -10.70 12.62
C LEU A 104 4.31 -11.72 13.74
N SER A 105 3.71 -12.89 13.59
CA SER A 105 3.83 -14.01 14.52
C SER A 105 4.57 -15.18 13.86
N LYS A 106 4.88 -16.21 14.65
CA LYS A 106 5.49 -17.44 14.11
C LYS A 106 4.54 -18.26 13.23
N ASP A 107 3.24 -18.03 13.35
CA ASP A 107 2.24 -18.73 12.53
C ASP A 107 2.20 -18.17 11.10
N ASP A 108 2.84 -17.01 10.86
CA ASP A 108 2.93 -16.35 9.55
C ASP A 108 4.19 -16.79 8.74
N LEU A 109 4.98 -17.74 9.25
CA LEU A 109 6.19 -18.30 8.60
C LEU A 109 5.89 -19.58 7.82
#